data_AF-A0A2Z6ULD0-F1
#
_entry.id   AF-A0A2Z6ULD0-F1
#
_cell.length_a   1.000
_cell.length_b   1.000
_cell.length_c   1.000
_cell.angle_alpha   90.00
_cell.angle_beta   90.00
_cell.angle_gamma   90.00
#
_symmetry.space_group_name_H-M   'P 1'
#
loop_
_entity.id
_entity.type
_entity.pdbx_description
1 polymer ?
#
loop_
_entity_poly.entity_id
_entity_poly.type
_entity_poly.pdbx_seq_one_letter_code
_entity_poly.pdbx_strand_id
1 'polypeptide(L)'
;MSSLTTKSKTFAEKAFDSNAEGYPLPGGTSNIVYNLKTGIVEDQFMSLLGTIRNCSGGITPWGTWLTCEESVAHASETIGKNHGYVFEVSASASSMVNAEPLKSMGRFNHEAACVDPKTGIVYLTEDRGDSLFYRFIPNQAGKLLQGGRLQALKFNAMDKFDTRNWENANMLLGTEHACEWIDLDDVDGEKDDLRIRGHEKGAALFARGEGIHFENGEMYFCCTNGGRKKLGQIMRYRPSAFEGSKQETKSPGVLSLFLESDNKASFNYGDNITVAPNGHLLVCEDQYSDVVNNKLKGIVATGEIYDFAKVRWQTEPAGVCFSPDGSTLFVNLYSPTATLAITGPWNEFVS
;
A
#
# COMPACT_ATOMS: atom_id res chain seq x y z
N MET A 1 -12.40 -34.47 -17.38
CA MET A 1 -11.11 -33.81 -17.11
C MET A 1 -10.63 -33.17 -18.39
N SER A 2 -10.91 -31.88 -18.58
CA SER A 2 -10.35 -31.11 -19.69
C SER A 2 -8.85 -30.97 -19.44
N SER A 3 -8.01 -31.50 -20.33
CA SER A 3 -6.57 -31.34 -20.17
C SER A 3 -6.18 -29.89 -20.46
N LEU A 4 -5.57 -29.22 -19.49
CA LEU A 4 -4.96 -27.89 -19.67
C LEU A 4 -4.10 -27.85 -20.94
N THR A 5 -4.26 -26.79 -21.74
CA THR A 5 -3.40 -26.56 -22.91
C THR A 5 -1.93 -26.41 -22.49
N THR A 6 -0.98 -26.66 -23.39
CA THR A 6 0.46 -26.54 -23.09
C THR A 6 0.84 -25.16 -22.53
N LYS A 7 0.21 -24.08 -23.04
CA LYS A 7 0.38 -22.71 -22.51
C LYS A 7 -0.21 -22.55 -21.10
N SER A 8 -1.38 -23.13 -20.84
CA SER A 8 -1.99 -23.10 -19.50
C SER A 8 -1.14 -23.84 -18.47
N LYS A 9 -0.48 -24.95 -18.87
CA LYS A 9 0.45 -25.68 -17.99
C LYS A 9 1.67 -24.83 -17.61
N THR A 10 2.26 -24.10 -18.56
CA THR A 10 3.42 -23.23 -18.28
C THR A 10 3.10 -22.05 -17.35
N PHE A 11 1.84 -21.55 -17.36
CA PHE A 11 1.42 -20.53 -16.40
C PHE A 11 1.18 -21.13 -15.01
N ALA A 12 0.54 -22.29 -14.92
CA ALA A 12 0.30 -22.97 -13.66
C ALA A 12 1.59 -23.30 -12.88
N GLU A 13 2.70 -23.58 -13.57
CA GLU A 13 4.00 -23.89 -12.94
C GLU A 13 4.62 -22.70 -12.20
N LYS A 14 4.35 -21.47 -12.66
CA LYS A 14 4.91 -20.24 -12.07
C LYS A 14 3.94 -19.53 -11.12
N ALA A 15 2.65 -19.88 -11.21
CA ALA A 15 1.60 -19.30 -10.39
C ALA A 15 1.77 -19.66 -8.91
N PHE A 16 1.35 -18.77 -8.02
CA PHE A 16 1.43 -19.06 -6.58
C PHE A 16 0.47 -20.19 -6.22
N ASP A 17 -0.82 -20.08 -6.57
CA ASP A 17 -1.82 -21.10 -6.32
C ASP A 17 -2.73 -21.32 -7.54
N SER A 18 -3.48 -22.41 -7.53
CA SER A 18 -4.42 -22.80 -8.58
C SER A 18 -5.69 -23.38 -8.00
N ASN A 19 -6.80 -23.26 -8.74
CA ASN A 19 -8.06 -23.89 -8.37
C ASN A 19 -8.00 -25.42 -8.54
N ALA A 20 -9.07 -26.12 -8.14
CA ALA A 20 -9.17 -27.58 -8.22
C ALA A 20 -9.00 -28.16 -9.65
N GLU A 21 -9.16 -27.35 -10.69
CA GLU A 21 -8.98 -27.73 -12.10
C GLU A 21 -7.55 -27.46 -12.61
N GLY A 22 -6.67 -26.90 -11.78
CA GLY A 22 -5.29 -26.58 -12.11
C GLY A 22 -5.11 -25.27 -12.89
N TYR A 23 -6.12 -24.40 -12.92
CA TYR A 23 -5.97 -23.04 -13.45
C TYR A 23 -5.45 -22.10 -12.36
N PRO A 24 -4.48 -21.22 -12.66
CA PRO A 24 -4.05 -20.18 -11.73
C PRO A 24 -5.23 -19.39 -11.18
N LEU A 25 -5.18 -19.07 -9.89
CA LEU A 25 -6.14 -18.12 -9.30
C LEU A 25 -6.03 -16.75 -9.99
N PRO A 26 -7.15 -16.00 -10.09
CA PRO A 26 -7.26 -14.86 -10.99
C PRO A 26 -6.61 -13.57 -10.47
N GLY A 27 -6.11 -13.54 -9.24
CA GLY A 27 -5.30 -12.43 -8.77
C GLY A 27 -3.91 -12.43 -9.41
N GLY A 28 -3.22 -11.30 -9.29
CA GLY A 28 -1.88 -11.12 -9.80
C GLY A 28 -1.64 -9.69 -10.22
N THR A 29 -0.72 -9.52 -11.17
CA THR A 29 -0.37 -8.22 -11.75
C THR A 29 -0.20 -8.35 -13.26
N SER A 30 -0.48 -7.27 -13.96
CA SER A 30 -0.11 -7.08 -15.37
C SER A 30 0.98 -6.02 -15.47
N ASN A 31 1.88 -6.18 -16.44
CA ASN A 31 2.84 -5.15 -16.83
C ASN A 31 2.41 -4.53 -18.14
N ILE A 32 2.56 -3.21 -18.24
CA ILE A 32 2.35 -2.42 -19.45
C ILE A 32 3.65 -1.64 -19.69
N VAL A 33 4.30 -1.88 -20.84
CA VAL A 33 5.50 -1.15 -21.26
C VAL A 33 5.05 0.06 -22.07
N TYR A 34 5.10 1.24 -21.45
CA TYR A 34 4.67 2.50 -22.06
C TYR A 34 5.86 3.36 -22.46
N ASN A 35 5.93 3.76 -23.73
CA ASN A 35 6.98 4.64 -24.21
C ASN A 35 6.58 6.11 -24.05
N LEU A 36 7.22 6.79 -23.10
CA LEU A 36 6.95 8.20 -22.77
C LEU A 36 7.20 9.17 -23.95
N LYS A 37 8.07 8.83 -24.90
CA LYS A 37 8.40 9.71 -26.04
C LYS A 37 7.35 9.64 -27.14
N THR A 38 6.85 8.45 -27.42
CA THR A 38 5.92 8.19 -28.52
C THR A 38 4.47 8.11 -28.06
N GLY A 39 4.24 7.93 -26.76
CA GLY A 39 2.92 7.84 -26.14
C GLY A 39 2.18 6.53 -26.41
N ILE A 40 2.89 5.48 -26.81
CA ILE A 40 2.31 4.18 -27.17
C ILE A 40 2.73 3.08 -26.20
N VAL A 41 1.82 2.12 -26.01
CA VAL A 41 2.10 0.85 -25.34
C VAL A 41 2.87 -0.04 -26.31
N GLU A 42 4.09 -0.42 -25.94
CA GLU A 42 4.99 -1.26 -26.73
C GLU A 42 4.80 -2.75 -26.43
N ASP A 43 4.43 -3.09 -25.19
CA ASP A 43 4.18 -4.47 -24.77
C ASP A 43 3.23 -4.53 -23.56
N GLN A 44 2.55 -5.66 -23.38
CA GLN A 44 1.72 -5.94 -22.22
C GLN A 44 1.60 -7.44 -21.94
N PHE A 45 1.72 -7.84 -20.68
CA PHE A 45 1.65 -9.25 -20.29
C PHE A 45 1.29 -9.41 -18.81
N MET A 46 0.81 -10.60 -18.43
CA MET A 46 0.63 -10.96 -17.01
C MET A 46 2.00 -11.24 -16.38
N SER A 47 2.35 -10.47 -15.36
CA SER A 47 3.65 -10.56 -14.68
C SER A 47 3.63 -11.47 -13.47
N LEU A 48 2.49 -11.58 -12.78
CA LEU A 48 2.26 -12.48 -11.64
C LEU A 48 0.85 -13.09 -11.77
N LEU A 49 0.69 -14.35 -11.37
CA LEU A 49 -0.60 -15.04 -11.31
C LEU A 49 -0.67 -15.98 -10.10
N GLY A 50 -1.89 -16.45 -9.80
CA GLY A 50 -2.12 -17.43 -8.74
C GLY A 50 -2.22 -16.83 -7.34
N THR A 51 -2.32 -15.52 -7.25
CA THR A 51 -2.60 -14.79 -6.00
C THR A 51 -4.09 -14.45 -5.94
N ILE A 52 -4.55 -13.84 -4.84
CA ILE A 52 -5.94 -13.46 -4.61
C ILE A 52 -6.00 -12.03 -4.12
N ARG A 53 -6.92 -11.24 -4.71
CA ARG A 53 -7.27 -9.89 -4.24
C ARG A 53 -6.03 -9.02 -4.00
N ASN A 54 -5.16 -8.98 -5.02
CA ASN A 54 -4.08 -8.01 -5.06
C ASN A 54 -4.70 -6.61 -5.05
N CYS A 55 -4.48 -5.85 -3.99
CA CYS A 55 -4.96 -4.48 -3.88
C CYS A 55 -3.91 -3.54 -4.47
N SER A 56 -3.18 -2.83 -3.61
CA SER A 56 -2.16 -1.88 -4.00
C SER A 56 -0.76 -2.50 -3.87
N GLY A 57 0.22 -1.66 -3.53
CA GLY A 57 1.61 -2.05 -3.48
C GLY A 57 2.55 -0.86 -3.41
N GLY A 58 3.81 -1.10 -3.79
CA GLY A 58 4.75 0.00 -3.98
C GLY A 58 6.04 -0.40 -4.67
N ILE A 59 6.72 0.61 -5.20
CA ILE A 59 8.00 0.45 -5.88
C ILE A 59 9.12 0.18 -4.88
N THR A 60 10.10 -0.60 -5.28
CA THR A 60 11.37 -0.74 -4.56
C THR A 60 12.48 0.09 -5.23
N PRO A 61 13.49 0.53 -4.46
CA PRO A 61 14.65 1.23 -4.99
C PRO A 61 15.51 0.41 -5.95
N TRP A 62 15.33 -0.91 -5.97
CA TRP A 62 16.10 -1.84 -6.81
C TRP A 62 15.32 -2.34 -8.03
N GLY A 63 14.23 -1.65 -8.41
CA GLY A 63 13.55 -1.85 -9.69
C GLY A 63 12.55 -3.00 -9.69
N THR A 64 11.87 -3.23 -8.57
CA THR A 64 10.76 -4.18 -8.44
C THR A 64 9.50 -3.49 -7.91
N TRP A 65 8.37 -4.18 -8.01
CA TRP A 65 7.07 -3.80 -7.46
C TRP A 65 6.68 -4.82 -6.39
N LEU A 66 6.31 -4.34 -5.22
CA LEU A 66 5.68 -5.14 -4.17
C LEU A 66 4.18 -5.10 -4.37
N THR A 67 3.55 -6.22 -4.72
CA THR A 67 2.09 -6.33 -4.77
C THR A 67 1.57 -6.99 -3.51
N CYS A 68 0.46 -6.48 -2.98
CA CYS A 68 -0.09 -6.87 -1.69
C CYS A 68 -1.41 -7.62 -1.87
N GLU A 69 -1.48 -8.86 -1.37
CA GLU A 69 -2.78 -9.51 -1.21
C GLU A 69 -3.49 -8.93 0.01
N GLU A 70 -4.57 -8.21 -0.23
CA GLU A 70 -5.53 -7.87 0.80
C GLU A 70 -6.35 -9.14 0.99
N SER A 71 -5.92 -10.10 1.82
CA SER A 71 -6.63 -11.36 2.03
C SER A 71 -6.11 -12.07 3.28
N VAL A 72 -6.92 -12.97 3.84
CA VAL A 72 -6.49 -13.91 4.88
C VAL A 72 -6.99 -15.32 4.59
N ALA A 73 -7.28 -15.62 3.32
CA ALA A 73 -7.86 -16.90 2.94
C ALA A 73 -6.94 -18.07 3.30
N HIS A 74 -7.56 -19.18 3.67
CA HIS A 74 -6.90 -20.42 4.05
C HIS A 74 -6.99 -21.46 2.95
N ALA A 75 -5.95 -22.29 2.87
CA ALA A 75 -6.01 -23.50 2.07
C ALA A 75 -7.28 -24.30 2.42
N SER A 76 -7.99 -24.73 1.39
CA SER A 76 -9.27 -25.43 1.47
C SER A 76 -9.46 -26.33 0.25
N GLU A 77 -10.67 -26.83 0.03
CA GLU A 77 -10.97 -27.61 -1.19
C GLU A 77 -10.96 -26.75 -2.47
N THR A 78 -11.10 -25.42 -2.36
CA THR A 78 -11.21 -24.51 -3.50
C THR A 78 -9.92 -23.78 -3.86
N ILE A 79 -9.05 -23.53 -2.87
CA ILE A 79 -7.73 -22.92 -3.02
C ILE A 79 -6.69 -23.78 -2.29
N GLY A 80 -5.54 -24.02 -2.91
CA GLY A 80 -4.54 -24.97 -2.42
C GLY A 80 -3.56 -24.41 -1.38
N LYS A 81 -3.48 -23.08 -1.23
CA LYS A 81 -2.54 -22.41 -0.32
C LYS A 81 -3.22 -21.40 0.58
N ASN A 82 -2.55 -21.06 1.68
CA ASN A 82 -2.91 -19.88 2.46
C ASN A 82 -2.53 -18.62 1.64
N HIS A 83 -3.27 -17.53 1.84
CA HIS A 83 -3.07 -16.24 1.19
C HIS A 83 -3.02 -15.11 2.23
N GLY A 84 -2.67 -13.91 1.76
CA GLY A 84 -2.45 -12.72 2.56
C GLY A 84 -0.99 -12.29 2.61
N TYR A 85 -0.26 -12.45 1.51
CA TYR A 85 1.16 -12.12 1.45
C TYR A 85 1.47 -10.98 0.49
N VAL A 86 2.64 -10.40 0.68
CA VAL A 86 3.30 -9.55 -0.31
C VAL A 86 4.11 -10.41 -1.27
N PHE A 87 4.12 -10.03 -2.55
CA PHE A 87 4.94 -10.65 -3.61
C PHE A 87 5.79 -9.59 -4.29
N GLU A 88 7.00 -9.96 -4.71
CA GLU A 88 7.92 -9.07 -5.41
C GLU A 88 7.98 -9.41 -6.91
N VAL A 89 7.71 -8.41 -7.75
CA VAL A 89 7.67 -8.54 -9.21
C VAL A 89 8.69 -7.60 -9.85
N SER A 90 9.59 -8.11 -10.69
CA SER A 90 10.56 -7.25 -11.38
C SER A 90 9.89 -6.32 -12.39
N ALA A 91 10.20 -5.02 -12.33
CA ALA A 91 9.73 -4.05 -13.32
C ALA A 91 10.37 -4.27 -14.70
N SER A 92 11.54 -4.92 -14.74
CA SER A 92 12.26 -5.28 -15.98
C SER A 92 11.90 -6.67 -16.52
N ALA A 93 10.93 -7.35 -15.90
CA ALA A 93 10.43 -8.61 -16.43
C ALA A 93 9.88 -8.39 -17.86
N SER A 94 10.09 -9.37 -18.73
CA SER A 94 9.50 -9.43 -20.08
C SER A 94 8.53 -10.60 -20.24
N SER A 95 8.24 -11.30 -19.14
CA SER A 95 7.29 -12.40 -19.05
C SER A 95 6.93 -12.65 -17.58
N MET A 96 5.96 -13.53 -17.35
CA MET A 96 5.54 -13.90 -16.01
C MET A 96 6.70 -14.39 -15.13
N VAL A 97 6.80 -13.87 -13.90
CA VAL A 97 7.79 -14.28 -12.90
C VAL A 97 7.26 -15.45 -12.06
N ASN A 98 8.14 -16.08 -11.27
CA ASN A 98 7.72 -17.04 -10.26
C ASN A 98 7.07 -16.29 -9.10
N ALA A 99 5.90 -16.74 -8.67
CA ALA A 99 5.19 -16.12 -7.56
C ALA A 99 5.68 -16.69 -6.22
N GLU A 100 6.56 -15.96 -5.55
CA GLU A 100 7.14 -16.33 -4.26
C GLU A 100 6.64 -15.40 -3.15
N PRO A 101 5.87 -15.90 -2.15
CA PRO A 101 5.33 -15.06 -1.09
C PRO A 101 6.43 -14.63 -0.11
N LEU A 102 6.46 -13.35 0.24
CA LEU A 102 7.34 -12.78 1.26
C LEU A 102 6.81 -13.03 2.67
N LYS A 103 6.73 -14.30 3.07
CA LYS A 103 6.12 -14.76 4.33
C LYS A 103 6.61 -14.04 5.59
N SER A 104 7.88 -13.66 5.66
CA SER A 104 8.43 -12.94 6.81
C SER A 104 7.91 -11.49 6.96
N MET A 105 7.24 -10.94 5.95
CA MET A 105 6.50 -9.67 6.06
C MET A 105 5.14 -9.83 6.72
N GLY A 106 4.77 -11.06 7.08
CA GLY A 106 3.54 -11.39 7.79
C GLY A 106 2.38 -11.72 6.86
N ARG A 107 1.38 -12.40 7.43
CA ARG A 107 0.14 -12.77 6.77
C ARG A 107 -1.04 -11.99 7.36
N PHE A 108 -1.56 -11.04 6.60
CA PHE A 108 -2.69 -10.20 7.00
C PHE A 108 -3.29 -9.51 5.75
N ASN A 109 -4.29 -8.66 5.96
CA ASN A 109 -4.98 -7.90 4.91
C ASN A 109 -4.08 -6.75 4.40
N HIS A 110 -2.98 -7.06 3.69
CA HIS A 110 -2.03 -6.05 3.22
C HIS A 110 -2.67 -5.14 2.18
N GLU A 111 -2.59 -3.83 2.39
CA GLU A 111 -3.01 -2.88 1.35
C GLU A 111 -1.85 -2.49 0.45
N ALA A 112 -0.86 -1.83 1.04
CA ALA A 112 0.24 -1.21 0.32
C ALA A 112 1.54 -1.34 1.10
N ALA A 113 2.64 -1.09 0.39
CA ALA A 113 3.96 -1.11 0.98
C ALA A 113 4.82 0.01 0.38
N CYS A 114 5.72 0.60 1.15
CA CYS A 114 6.77 1.47 0.63
C CYS A 114 8.11 1.09 1.23
N VAL A 115 9.21 1.52 0.60
CA VAL A 115 10.55 1.18 1.04
C VAL A 115 11.32 2.45 1.34
N ASP A 116 11.96 2.52 2.50
CA ASP A 116 12.98 3.54 2.75
C ASP A 116 14.22 3.21 1.90
N PRO A 117 14.56 4.04 0.88
CA PRO A 117 15.66 3.77 -0.03
C PRO A 117 17.04 3.77 0.66
N LYS A 118 17.17 4.41 1.83
CA LYS A 118 18.43 4.46 2.57
C LYS A 118 18.73 3.14 3.28
N THR A 119 17.71 2.49 3.85
CA THR A 119 17.86 1.34 4.74
C THR A 119 17.38 0.02 4.13
N GLY A 120 16.49 0.09 3.13
CA GLY A 120 15.79 -1.07 2.57
C GLY A 120 14.68 -1.62 3.48
N ILE A 121 14.33 -0.90 4.56
CA ILE A 121 13.20 -1.25 5.42
C ILE A 121 11.90 -1.01 4.66
N VAL A 122 10.99 -1.97 4.75
CA VAL A 122 9.68 -1.92 4.09
C VAL A 122 8.62 -1.55 5.12
N TYR A 123 7.76 -0.58 4.83
CA TYR A 123 6.63 -0.19 5.67
C TYR A 123 5.35 -0.70 5.04
N LEU A 124 4.44 -1.23 5.84
CA LEU A 124 3.24 -1.91 5.36
C LEU A 124 2.00 -1.39 6.08
N THR A 125 0.91 -1.31 5.33
CA THR A 125 -0.42 -0.94 5.81
C THR A 125 -1.37 -2.15 5.74
N GLU A 126 -2.40 -2.13 6.59
CA GLU A 126 -3.40 -3.19 6.66
C GLU A 126 -4.81 -2.58 6.57
N ASP A 127 -5.61 -3.06 5.63
CA ASP A 127 -7.00 -2.63 5.51
C ASP A 127 -7.92 -3.36 6.50
N ARG A 128 -7.83 -2.93 7.76
CA ARG A 128 -8.72 -3.31 8.86
C ARG A 128 -9.00 -2.09 9.75
N GLY A 129 -10.20 -2.01 10.31
CA GLY A 129 -10.59 -0.90 11.20
C GLY A 129 -9.84 -0.86 12.53
N ASP A 130 -9.17 -1.96 12.89
CA ASP A 130 -8.32 -2.16 14.06
C ASP A 130 -6.88 -2.52 13.65
N SER A 131 -6.44 -2.05 12.48
CA SER A 131 -5.10 -2.31 11.92
C SER A 131 -3.99 -1.67 12.76
N LEU A 132 -2.77 -2.14 12.51
CA LEU A 132 -1.53 -1.50 12.97
C LEU A 132 -0.77 -0.89 11.79
N PHE A 133 0.25 -0.11 12.09
CA PHE A 133 1.25 0.30 11.12
C PHE A 133 2.52 -0.53 11.31
N TYR A 134 3.00 -1.16 10.24
CA TYR A 134 4.05 -2.17 10.31
C TYR A 134 5.33 -1.71 9.62
N ARG A 135 6.48 -2.24 10.07
CA ARG A 135 7.72 -2.24 9.29
C ARG A 135 8.39 -3.60 9.29
N PHE A 136 8.99 -3.95 8.16
CA PHE A 136 9.81 -5.14 7.97
C PHE A 136 11.26 -4.73 7.75
N ILE A 137 12.14 -5.18 8.65
CA ILE A 137 13.58 -5.00 8.54
C ILE A 137 14.16 -6.26 7.89
N PRO A 138 14.58 -6.22 6.61
CA PRO A 138 15.14 -7.38 5.95
C PRO A 138 16.49 -7.78 6.57
N ASN A 139 16.82 -9.07 6.55
CA ASN A 139 18.15 -9.56 6.92
C ASN A 139 19.24 -8.99 6.01
N GLN A 140 18.90 -8.78 4.73
CA GLN A 140 19.73 -8.10 3.75
C GLN A 140 18.85 -7.18 2.90
N ALA A 141 19.16 -5.87 2.89
CA ALA A 141 18.48 -4.89 2.04
C ALA A 141 18.47 -5.34 0.57
N GLY A 142 17.33 -5.22 -0.09
CA GLY A 142 17.14 -5.65 -1.48
C GLY A 142 17.00 -7.17 -1.69
N LYS A 143 16.98 -7.99 -0.63
CA LYS A 143 16.79 -9.45 -0.73
C LYS A 143 15.70 -9.94 0.21
N LEU A 144 14.46 -9.57 -0.10
CA LEU A 144 13.31 -9.74 0.79
C LEU A 144 12.97 -11.20 1.09
N LEU A 145 13.19 -12.12 0.12
CA LEU A 145 13.00 -13.56 0.31
C LEU A 145 13.92 -14.19 1.36
N GLN A 146 15.02 -13.52 1.75
CA GLN A 146 15.92 -14.02 2.79
C GLN A 146 15.38 -13.80 4.22
N GLY A 147 14.15 -13.29 4.34
CA GLY A 147 13.49 -13.04 5.60
C GLY A 147 14.03 -11.82 6.33
N GLY A 148 13.54 -11.61 7.54
CA GLY A 148 13.79 -10.42 8.33
C GLY A 148 12.95 -10.41 9.60
N ARG A 149 12.80 -9.23 10.20
CA ARG A 149 11.94 -9.01 11.38
C ARG A 149 10.79 -8.08 11.04
N LEU A 150 9.57 -8.51 11.33
CA LEU A 150 8.39 -7.66 11.25
C LEU A 150 8.13 -7.01 12.61
N GLN A 151 7.80 -5.73 12.60
CA GLN A 151 7.53 -4.94 13.78
C GLN A 151 6.26 -4.11 13.61
N ALA A 152 5.60 -3.76 14.70
CA ALA A 152 4.48 -2.81 14.72
C ALA A 152 4.87 -1.52 15.46
N LEU A 153 4.35 -0.39 14.97
CA LEU A 153 4.59 0.93 15.54
C LEU A 153 3.85 1.09 16.87
N LYS A 154 4.56 1.65 17.85
CA LYS A 154 4.04 2.10 19.15
C LYS A 154 4.49 3.53 19.38
N PHE A 155 3.73 4.30 20.15
CA PHE A 155 4.19 5.59 20.65
C PHE A 155 4.92 5.46 21.98
N ASN A 156 5.99 6.23 22.15
CA ASN A 156 6.81 6.22 23.36
C ASN A 156 5.94 6.54 24.57
N ALA A 157 6.01 5.68 25.59
CA ALA A 157 5.24 5.78 26.83
C ALA A 157 3.70 5.87 26.65
N MET A 158 3.17 5.50 25.49
CA MET A 158 1.73 5.49 25.18
C MET A 158 1.35 4.14 24.57
N ASP A 159 1.18 3.15 25.44
CA ASP A 159 0.71 1.82 25.03
C ASP A 159 -0.71 1.88 24.50
N LYS A 160 -0.97 1.11 23.44
CA LYS A 160 -2.32 0.90 22.90
C LYS A 160 -3.01 2.20 22.48
N PHE A 161 -2.23 3.19 22.05
CA PHE A 161 -2.78 4.47 21.63
C PHE A 161 -3.70 4.31 20.42
N ASP A 162 -4.89 4.91 20.48
CA ASP A 162 -5.87 4.88 19.39
C ASP A 162 -5.76 6.16 18.57
N THR A 163 -5.21 6.07 17.34
CA THR A 163 -5.01 7.25 16.47
C THR A 163 -6.26 7.65 15.69
N ARG A 164 -7.32 6.83 15.74
CA ARG A 164 -8.44 6.88 14.80
C ARG A 164 -9.38 8.04 15.05
N ASN A 165 -9.29 8.67 16.22
CA ASN A 165 -10.15 9.77 16.66
C ASN A 165 -11.66 9.49 16.63
N TRP A 166 -12.08 8.22 16.56
CA TRP A 166 -13.49 7.85 16.43
C TRP A 166 -14.34 8.24 17.64
N GLU A 167 -13.83 7.99 18.85
CA GLU A 167 -14.53 8.30 20.09
C GLU A 167 -13.99 9.59 20.72
N ASN A 168 -12.66 9.71 20.81
CA ASN A 168 -11.97 10.86 21.41
C ASN A 168 -10.92 11.40 20.45
N ALA A 169 -10.87 12.72 20.29
CA ALA A 169 -9.89 13.40 19.43
C ALA A 169 -8.52 13.49 20.12
N ASN A 170 -7.85 12.35 20.30
CA ASN A 170 -6.57 12.25 20.99
C ASN A 170 -5.37 12.46 20.06
N MET A 171 -5.49 12.08 18.79
CA MET A 171 -4.47 12.31 17.77
C MET A 171 -4.67 13.71 17.19
N LEU A 172 -3.95 14.70 17.71
CA LEU A 172 -4.13 16.10 17.30
C LEU A 172 -3.36 16.41 16.02
N LEU A 173 -3.97 17.23 15.15
CA LEU A 173 -3.38 17.65 13.88
C LEU A 173 -1.99 18.28 14.08
N GLY A 174 -1.01 17.82 13.31
CA GLY A 174 0.36 18.32 13.32
C GLY A 174 1.17 18.02 14.59
N THR A 175 0.60 17.36 15.59
CA THR A 175 1.34 17.00 16.80
C THR A 175 2.23 15.80 16.53
N GLU A 176 3.52 15.95 16.81
CA GLU A 176 4.51 14.90 16.61
C GLU A 176 4.61 13.99 17.85
N HIS A 177 4.52 12.69 17.62
CA HIS A 177 4.68 11.67 18.63
C HIS A 177 5.94 10.84 18.33
N ALA A 178 6.85 10.77 19.30
CA ALA A 178 8.01 9.88 19.19
C ALA A 178 7.56 8.42 19.18
N CYS A 179 8.16 7.63 18.31
CA CYS A 179 7.78 6.26 18.04
C CYS A 179 8.86 5.26 18.48
N GLU A 180 8.36 4.08 18.84
CA GLU A 180 9.09 2.85 19.15
C GLU A 180 8.50 1.72 18.31
N TRP A 181 9.24 0.62 18.18
CA TRP A 181 8.83 -0.52 17.37
C TRP A 181 8.89 -1.81 18.18
N ILE A 182 7.83 -2.61 18.07
CA ILE A 182 7.66 -3.86 18.80
C ILE A 182 7.86 -5.02 17.83
N ASP A 183 8.77 -5.94 18.15
CA ASP A 183 8.93 -7.19 17.40
C ASP A 183 7.66 -8.06 17.47
N LEU A 184 7.21 -8.50 16.30
CA LEU A 184 6.10 -9.42 16.15
C LEU A 184 6.63 -10.84 15.92
N ASP A 185 6.03 -11.79 16.63
CA ASP A 185 6.33 -13.22 16.51
C ASP A 185 5.21 -13.91 15.74
N ASP A 186 5.48 -15.11 15.22
CA ASP A 186 4.49 -15.94 14.50
C ASP A 186 3.73 -15.13 13.43
N VAL A 187 4.49 -14.53 12.52
CA VAL A 187 3.98 -13.57 11.54
C VAL A 187 3.32 -14.25 10.33
N ASP A 188 3.72 -15.50 10.05
CA ASP A 188 3.10 -16.41 9.06
C ASP A 188 2.11 -17.38 9.75
N GLY A 189 1.52 -16.94 10.86
CA GLY A 189 0.57 -17.74 11.63
C GLY A 189 -0.73 -17.97 10.86
N GLU A 190 -1.46 -19.02 11.24
CA GLU A 190 -2.75 -19.33 10.62
C GLU A 190 -3.83 -18.31 10.99
N LYS A 191 -3.78 -17.73 12.19
CA LYS A 191 -4.85 -16.83 12.65
C LYS A 191 -4.72 -15.44 12.05
N ASP A 192 -5.85 -14.83 11.70
CA ASP A 192 -5.96 -13.39 11.40
C ASP A 192 -5.95 -12.58 12.71
N ASP A 193 -4.88 -12.71 13.49
CA ASP A 193 -4.77 -12.16 14.86
C ASP A 193 -3.51 -11.31 15.10
N LEU A 194 -2.68 -11.09 14.06
CA LEU A 194 -1.40 -10.39 14.21
C LEU A 194 -1.60 -8.97 14.77
N ARG A 195 -2.58 -8.22 14.25
CA ARG A 195 -2.94 -6.87 14.75
C ARG A 195 -3.42 -6.88 16.19
N ILE A 196 -4.18 -7.91 16.57
CA ILE A 196 -4.70 -8.06 17.93
C ILE A 196 -3.54 -8.30 18.90
N ARG A 197 -2.63 -9.22 18.57
CA ARG A 197 -1.45 -9.52 19.38
C ARG A 197 -0.49 -8.34 19.46
N GLY A 198 -0.27 -7.63 18.35
CA GLY A 198 0.58 -6.44 18.31
C GLY A 198 0.01 -5.31 19.16
N HIS A 199 -1.30 -5.06 19.07
CA HIS A 199 -1.98 -4.09 19.94
C HIS A 199 -1.88 -4.51 21.41
N GLU A 200 -2.09 -5.79 21.74
CA GLU A 200 -1.92 -6.28 23.11
C GLU A 200 -0.51 -6.07 23.67
N LYS A 201 0.52 -6.08 22.81
CA LYS A 201 1.91 -5.73 23.17
C LYS A 201 2.18 -4.21 23.26
N GLY A 202 1.21 -3.36 22.91
CA GLY A 202 1.26 -1.91 23.05
C GLY A 202 1.26 -1.11 21.76
N ALA A 203 1.17 -1.75 20.58
CA ALA A 203 1.13 -1.05 19.30
C ALA A 203 -0.09 -0.11 19.16
N ALA A 204 0.07 0.97 18.40
CA ALA A 204 -0.99 1.92 18.14
C ALA A 204 -1.99 1.40 17.09
N LEU A 205 -3.27 1.76 17.23
CA LEU A 205 -4.32 1.41 16.25
C LEU A 205 -4.48 2.48 15.19
N PHE A 206 -4.65 2.04 13.95
CA PHE A 206 -4.92 2.85 12.78
C PHE A 206 -6.26 2.43 12.15
N ALA A 207 -6.92 3.36 11.46
CA ALA A 207 -8.25 3.14 10.91
C ALA A 207 -8.10 2.80 9.43
N ARG A 208 -8.14 1.50 9.09
CA ARG A 208 -8.07 1.02 7.70
C ARG A 208 -6.88 1.64 6.96
N GLY A 209 -5.67 1.21 7.34
CA GLY A 209 -4.45 1.70 6.73
C GLY A 209 -4.44 1.30 5.26
N GLU A 210 -4.46 2.28 4.38
CA GLU A 210 -4.57 2.05 2.93
C GLU A 210 -3.27 2.46 2.20
N GLY A 211 -3.33 3.18 1.08
CA GLY A 211 -2.16 3.60 0.32
C GLY A 211 -1.07 4.26 1.18
N ILE A 212 0.20 3.96 0.85
CA ILE A 212 1.39 4.56 1.48
C ILE A 212 2.41 4.96 0.42
N HIS A 213 3.08 6.09 0.61
CA HIS A 213 4.13 6.56 -0.28
C HIS A 213 5.30 7.16 0.48
N PHE A 214 6.53 6.81 0.09
CA PHE A 214 7.77 7.36 0.64
C PHE A 214 8.38 8.34 -0.34
N GLU A 215 8.72 9.54 0.11
CA GLU A 215 9.42 10.54 -0.69
C GLU A 215 10.18 11.50 0.24
N ASN A 216 11.33 12.03 -0.19
CA ASN A 216 12.09 13.04 0.57
C ASN A 216 12.40 12.69 2.05
N GLY A 217 12.59 11.41 2.37
CA GLY A 217 12.96 10.96 3.72
C GLY A 217 11.79 10.83 4.70
N GLU A 218 10.57 10.85 4.19
CA GLU A 218 9.35 10.67 4.96
C GLU A 218 8.30 9.91 4.18
N MET A 219 7.23 9.51 4.84
CA MET A 219 6.12 8.80 4.20
C MET A 219 4.78 9.30 4.67
N TYR A 220 3.81 9.20 3.78
CA TYR A 220 2.42 9.54 3.99
C TYR A 220 1.58 8.30 3.74
N PHE A 221 0.64 8.01 4.63
CA PHE A 221 -0.30 6.91 4.43
C PHE A 221 -1.71 7.27 4.85
N CYS A 222 -2.67 6.72 4.12
CA CYS A 222 -4.08 6.95 4.33
C CYS A 222 -4.62 6.06 5.45
N CYS A 223 -5.53 6.62 6.24
CA CYS A 223 -6.39 5.90 7.18
C CYS A 223 -7.83 6.22 6.77
N THR A 224 -8.39 5.42 5.88
CA THR A 224 -9.48 5.81 4.97
C THR A 224 -10.77 6.23 5.68
N ASN A 225 -11.07 5.61 6.83
CA ASN A 225 -12.23 5.94 7.65
C ASN A 225 -11.82 6.47 9.04
N GLY A 226 -10.59 6.98 9.16
CA GLY A 226 -10.12 7.68 10.33
C GLY A 226 -10.83 9.01 10.54
N GLY A 227 -10.59 9.58 11.72
CA GLY A 227 -11.08 10.89 12.13
C GLY A 227 -12.44 10.83 12.81
N ARG A 228 -12.79 11.90 13.52
CA ARG A 228 -14.04 11.95 14.31
C ARG A 228 -15.30 11.76 13.48
N LYS A 229 -15.27 12.21 12.22
CA LYS A 229 -16.38 12.05 11.27
C LYS A 229 -16.28 10.78 10.42
N LYS A 230 -15.22 9.98 10.60
CA LYS A 230 -14.93 8.75 9.86
C LYS A 230 -14.89 8.98 8.34
N LEU A 231 -14.21 10.04 7.93
CA LEU A 231 -14.12 10.51 6.55
C LEU A 231 -12.71 10.38 5.96
N GLY A 232 -11.73 10.03 6.79
CA GLY A 232 -10.36 9.84 6.36
C GLY A 232 -9.38 10.71 7.14
N GLN A 233 -8.20 10.13 7.36
CA GLN A 233 -7.01 10.79 7.86
C GLN A 233 -5.84 10.48 6.92
N ILE A 234 -4.83 11.35 6.92
CA ILE A 234 -3.51 11.04 6.38
C ILE A 234 -2.51 11.20 7.52
N MET A 235 -1.75 10.14 7.75
CA MET A 235 -0.66 10.11 8.71
C MET A 235 0.65 10.42 7.99
N ARG A 236 1.57 11.09 8.68
CA ARG A 236 2.94 11.34 8.22
C ARG A 236 3.91 10.70 9.19
N TYR A 237 4.80 9.85 8.68
CA TYR A 237 5.88 9.26 9.47
C TYR A 237 7.23 9.70 8.93
N ARG A 238 8.10 10.15 9.83
CA ARG A 238 9.50 10.47 9.55
C ARG A 238 10.38 9.45 10.28
N PRO A 239 11.08 8.56 9.56
CA PRO A 239 11.98 7.59 10.16
C PRO A 239 13.08 8.24 11.02
N SER A 240 13.62 7.47 11.95
CA SER A 240 14.81 7.82 12.70
C SER A 240 16.01 8.05 11.76
N ALA A 241 16.91 8.96 12.14
CA ALA A 241 18.23 9.06 11.50
C ALA A 241 19.03 7.74 11.56
N PHE A 242 18.70 6.89 12.54
CA PHE A 242 19.30 5.58 12.82
C PHE A 242 18.28 4.43 12.68
N GLU A 243 17.29 4.58 11.80
CA GLU A 243 16.17 3.64 11.60
C GLU A 243 16.61 2.17 11.53
N GLY A 244 15.95 1.30 12.31
CA GLY A 244 16.19 -0.13 12.36
C GLY A 244 17.52 -0.55 13.01
N SER A 245 18.29 0.40 13.55
CA SER A 245 19.57 0.13 14.21
C SER A 245 19.49 0.17 15.73
N LYS A 246 20.54 -0.31 16.41
CA LYS A 246 20.64 -0.21 17.88
C LYS A 246 20.68 1.22 18.43
N GLN A 247 20.88 2.22 17.58
CA GLN A 247 20.94 3.64 17.97
C GLN A 247 19.63 4.38 17.73
N GLU A 248 18.59 3.69 17.24
CA GLU A 248 17.30 4.28 16.90
C GLU A 248 16.69 5.09 18.07
N THR A 249 16.80 4.59 19.30
CA THR A 249 16.28 5.24 20.51
C THR A 249 16.96 6.58 20.83
N LYS A 250 18.13 6.90 20.24
CA LYS A 250 18.79 8.20 20.42
C LYS A 250 18.08 9.32 19.66
N SER A 251 17.36 8.97 18.59
CA SER A 251 16.67 9.91 17.71
C SER A 251 15.47 9.17 17.11
N PRO A 252 14.44 8.85 17.90
CA PRO A 252 13.33 8.02 17.45
C PRO A 252 12.63 8.62 16.22
N GLY A 253 12.03 7.75 15.41
CA GLY A 253 11.10 8.19 14.37
C GLY A 253 9.93 8.95 14.99
N VAL A 254 9.26 9.77 14.19
CA VAL A 254 8.09 10.53 14.65
C VAL A 254 6.92 10.35 13.70
N LEU A 255 5.72 10.23 14.27
CA LEU A 255 4.47 10.19 13.52
C LEU A 255 3.60 11.39 13.91
N SER A 256 2.92 11.97 12.95
CA SER A 256 1.92 13.01 13.16
C SER A 256 0.71 12.79 12.26
N LEU A 257 -0.43 13.32 12.71
CA LEU A 257 -1.62 13.44 11.88
C LEU A 257 -1.42 14.62 10.94
N PHE A 258 -1.28 14.36 9.64
CA PHE A 258 -1.08 15.39 8.63
C PHE A 258 -2.40 16.03 8.18
N LEU A 259 -3.44 15.20 8.07
CA LEU A 259 -4.76 15.64 7.65
C LEU A 259 -5.83 14.81 8.34
N GLU A 260 -6.92 15.46 8.78
CA GLU A 260 -8.16 14.81 9.17
C GLU A 260 -9.31 15.51 8.47
N SER A 261 -10.13 14.75 7.75
CA SER A 261 -11.26 15.32 7.04
C SER A 261 -12.38 15.72 7.99
N ASP A 262 -12.80 16.99 7.89
CA ASP A 262 -13.93 17.54 8.61
C ASP A 262 -15.21 17.54 7.76
N ASN A 263 -15.15 17.21 6.47
CA ASN A 263 -16.28 17.34 5.57
C ASN A 263 -16.13 16.49 4.31
N LYS A 264 -17.21 15.77 3.96
CA LYS A 264 -17.26 14.86 2.80
C LYS A 264 -16.99 15.54 1.46
N ALA A 265 -17.32 16.83 1.33
CA ALA A 265 -17.06 17.52 0.07
C ALA A 265 -15.57 17.83 -0.14
N SER A 266 -14.83 18.02 0.96
CA SER A 266 -13.42 18.37 0.97
C SER A 266 -12.54 17.14 0.72
N PHE A 267 -12.77 16.06 1.47
CA PHE A 267 -12.02 14.80 1.37
C PHE A 267 -12.84 13.67 1.97
N ASN A 268 -12.92 12.53 1.29
CA ASN A 268 -13.78 11.44 1.71
C ASN A 268 -13.20 10.10 1.28
N TYR A 269 -12.74 9.32 2.28
CA TYR A 269 -12.20 7.98 2.08
C TYR A 269 -10.99 8.01 1.15
N GLY A 270 -9.98 8.79 1.50
CA GLY A 270 -8.72 8.73 0.77
C GLY A 270 -8.06 7.37 0.97
N ASP A 271 -7.63 6.79 -0.14
CA ASP A 271 -7.00 5.47 -0.25
C ASP A 271 -5.60 5.66 -0.86
N ASN A 272 -5.45 5.45 -2.17
CA ASN A 272 -4.12 5.40 -2.78
C ASN A 272 -3.51 6.79 -2.81
N ILE A 273 -2.21 6.88 -2.56
CA ILE A 273 -1.50 8.14 -2.41
C ILE A 273 -0.16 8.12 -3.13
N THR A 274 0.20 9.25 -3.73
CA THR A 274 1.55 9.50 -4.24
C THR A 274 1.97 10.93 -3.92
N VAL A 275 3.28 11.16 -3.84
CA VAL A 275 3.81 12.52 -3.90
C VAL A 275 3.98 12.93 -5.36
N ALA A 276 3.47 14.10 -5.71
CA ALA A 276 3.55 14.68 -7.04
C ALA A 276 4.89 15.42 -7.23
N PRO A 277 5.33 15.69 -8.49
CA PRO A 277 6.60 16.38 -8.75
C PRO A 277 6.72 17.78 -8.14
N ASN A 278 5.59 18.45 -7.87
CA ASN A 278 5.54 19.74 -7.20
C ASN A 278 5.56 19.63 -5.66
N GLY A 279 5.67 18.42 -5.10
CA GLY A 279 5.70 18.13 -3.68
C GLY A 279 4.31 18.03 -3.00
N HIS A 280 3.22 18.17 -3.76
CA HIS A 280 1.87 17.96 -3.21
C HIS A 280 1.57 16.47 -3.08
N LEU A 281 0.66 16.10 -2.19
CA LEU A 281 0.08 14.77 -2.20
C LEU A 281 -1.03 14.73 -3.26
N LEU A 282 -1.10 13.63 -3.99
CA LEU A 282 -2.22 13.29 -4.83
C LEU A 282 -2.85 12.01 -4.30
N VAL A 283 -4.13 12.08 -3.95
CA VAL A 283 -4.85 11.02 -3.24
C VAL A 283 -6.08 10.59 -4.04
N CYS A 284 -6.25 9.29 -4.22
CA CYS A 284 -7.46 8.68 -4.75
C CYS A 284 -8.53 8.61 -3.65
N GLU A 285 -9.74 9.09 -3.91
CA GLU A 285 -10.89 8.80 -3.05
C GLU A 285 -11.54 7.48 -3.43
N ASP A 286 -11.91 6.70 -2.42
CA ASP A 286 -12.63 5.43 -2.51
C ASP A 286 -13.90 5.44 -1.63
N GLN A 287 -14.85 6.29 -2.04
CA GLN A 287 -16.17 6.32 -1.43
C GLN A 287 -17.08 5.23 -2.00
N TYR A 288 -17.60 4.39 -1.10
CA TYR A 288 -18.69 3.46 -1.39
C TYR A 288 -20.07 4.04 -1.06
N SER A 289 -20.78 4.50 -2.09
CA SER A 289 -22.24 4.70 -2.02
C SER A 289 -22.89 4.27 -3.34
N ASP A 290 -24.22 4.18 -3.36
CA ASP A 290 -25.00 3.82 -4.56
C ASP A 290 -24.61 4.62 -5.80
N VAL A 291 -24.26 5.90 -5.62
CA VAL A 291 -23.71 6.75 -6.68
C VAL A 291 -22.37 7.30 -6.23
N VAL A 292 -21.28 6.73 -6.74
CA VAL A 292 -19.93 7.16 -6.36
C VAL A 292 -19.62 8.55 -6.91
N ASN A 293 -18.87 9.33 -6.14
CA ASN A 293 -18.42 10.67 -6.49
C ASN A 293 -16.91 10.84 -6.24
N ASN A 294 -16.13 9.82 -6.59
CA ASN A 294 -14.70 9.75 -6.35
C ASN A 294 -13.91 10.75 -7.19
N LYS A 295 -12.87 11.30 -6.57
CA LYS A 295 -11.96 12.28 -7.16
C LYS A 295 -10.52 11.87 -6.92
N LEU A 296 -9.62 12.48 -7.69
CA LEU A 296 -8.25 12.67 -7.24
C LEU A 296 -8.18 14.01 -6.51
N LYS A 297 -7.66 13.99 -5.29
CA LYS A 297 -7.50 15.14 -4.41
C LYS A 297 -6.04 15.55 -4.38
N GLY A 298 -5.79 16.82 -4.66
CA GLY A 298 -4.48 17.42 -4.41
C GLY A 298 -4.43 17.99 -3.00
N ILE A 299 -3.31 17.84 -2.31
CA ILE A 299 -3.11 18.35 -0.96
C ILE A 299 -1.74 19.03 -0.91
N VAL A 300 -1.74 20.33 -0.63
CA VAL A 300 -0.49 21.10 -0.55
C VAL A 300 0.24 20.84 0.78
N ALA A 301 1.49 21.27 0.90
CA ALA A 301 2.30 21.02 2.10
C ALA A 301 1.71 21.60 3.41
N THR A 302 0.87 22.64 3.34
CA THR A 302 0.15 23.21 4.50
C THR A 302 -1.12 22.43 4.88
N GLY A 303 -1.50 21.40 4.11
CA GLY A 303 -2.68 20.56 4.33
C GLY A 303 -3.95 21.05 3.64
N GLU A 304 -3.91 22.17 2.90
CA GLU A 304 -5.07 22.63 2.11
C GLU A 304 -5.36 21.66 0.95
N ILE A 305 -6.65 21.41 0.74
CA ILE A 305 -7.14 20.37 -0.19
C ILE A 305 -7.79 21.04 -1.39
N TYR A 306 -7.53 20.52 -2.58
CA TYR A 306 -8.20 20.91 -3.81
C TYR A 306 -8.63 19.71 -4.64
N ASP A 307 -9.68 19.89 -5.44
CA ASP A 307 -10.10 18.90 -6.43
C ASP A 307 -9.10 18.93 -7.60
N PHE A 308 -8.34 17.85 -7.81
CA PHE A 308 -7.44 17.73 -8.95
C PHE A 308 -8.17 17.22 -10.19
N ALA A 309 -8.90 16.12 -10.04
CA ALA A 309 -9.70 15.54 -11.12
C ALA A 309 -10.92 14.80 -10.55
N LYS A 310 -11.95 14.60 -11.37
CA LYS A 310 -13.14 13.82 -11.00
C LYS A 310 -13.30 12.61 -11.91
N VAL A 311 -13.50 11.44 -11.31
CA VAL A 311 -13.87 10.24 -12.05
C VAL A 311 -15.34 10.36 -12.48
N ARG A 312 -15.60 10.21 -13.78
CA ARG A 312 -16.94 10.35 -14.37
C ARG A 312 -17.68 9.02 -14.51
N TRP A 313 -16.97 7.91 -14.40
CA TRP A 313 -17.53 6.56 -14.38
C TRP A 313 -17.97 6.18 -12.95
N GLN A 314 -18.83 5.18 -12.84
CA GLN A 314 -19.23 4.62 -11.54
C GLN A 314 -18.17 3.63 -11.06
N THR A 315 -17.00 4.17 -10.71
CA THR A 315 -15.82 3.45 -10.24
C THR A 315 -15.00 4.35 -9.34
N GLU A 316 -14.09 3.75 -8.58
CA GLU A 316 -12.98 4.43 -7.91
C GLU A 316 -11.74 4.54 -8.83
N PRO A 317 -10.89 5.56 -8.61
CA PRO A 317 -9.50 5.51 -8.99
C PRO A 317 -8.71 4.61 -8.03
N ALA A 318 -8.03 3.59 -8.54
CA ALA A 318 -7.38 2.51 -7.78
C ALA A 318 -5.87 2.45 -8.08
N GLY A 319 -5.21 3.58 -7.95
CA GLY A 319 -3.76 3.70 -8.06
C GLY A 319 -3.35 4.91 -8.86
N VAL A 320 -2.33 5.61 -8.37
CA VAL A 320 -1.81 6.82 -8.98
C VAL A 320 -0.30 6.91 -8.81
N CYS A 321 0.43 7.26 -9.88
CA CYS A 321 1.85 7.51 -9.82
C CYS A 321 2.32 8.41 -10.97
N PHE A 322 3.52 8.97 -10.85
CA PHE A 322 4.14 9.75 -11.92
C PHE A 322 5.25 8.94 -12.61
N SER A 323 5.48 9.23 -13.90
CA SER A 323 6.68 8.78 -14.59
C SER A 323 7.95 9.29 -13.87
N PRO A 324 9.10 8.62 -14.03
CA PRO A 324 10.35 9.03 -13.37
C PRO A 324 10.80 10.46 -13.69
N ASP A 325 10.45 10.98 -14.87
CA ASP A 325 10.72 12.36 -15.28
C ASP A 325 9.63 13.36 -14.85
N GLY A 326 8.60 12.88 -14.15
CA GLY A 326 7.45 13.64 -13.68
C GLY A 326 6.52 14.13 -14.79
N SER A 327 6.74 13.78 -16.06
CA SER A 327 6.02 14.33 -17.21
C SER A 327 4.64 13.72 -17.44
N THR A 328 4.40 12.50 -16.96
CA THR A 328 3.16 11.74 -17.18
C THR A 328 2.61 11.24 -15.85
N LEU A 329 1.33 11.49 -15.61
CA LEU A 329 0.55 10.92 -14.52
C LEU A 329 -0.13 9.64 -15.02
N PHE A 330 0.08 8.53 -14.31
CA PHE A 330 -0.68 7.31 -14.51
C PHE A 330 -1.76 7.18 -13.44
N VAL A 331 -2.99 6.90 -13.86
CA VAL A 331 -4.13 6.65 -12.97
C VAL A 331 -4.84 5.38 -13.38
N ASN A 332 -5.06 4.47 -12.44
CA ASN A 332 -5.89 3.29 -12.67
C ASN A 332 -7.34 3.58 -12.26
N LEU A 333 -8.30 3.06 -13.01
CA LEU A 333 -9.72 2.99 -12.65
C LEU A 333 -10.07 1.53 -12.41
N TYR A 334 -10.80 1.23 -11.33
CA TYR A 334 -11.01 -0.15 -10.88
C TYR A 334 -11.89 -0.99 -11.83
N SER A 335 -13.13 -0.56 -12.12
CA SER A 335 -14.08 -1.34 -12.92
C SER A 335 -15.04 -0.48 -13.77
N PRO A 336 -15.06 -0.62 -15.12
CA PRO A 336 -14.16 -1.46 -15.91
C PRO A 336 -12.72 -0.98 -15.80
N THR A 337 -11.78 -1.93 -15.71
CA THR A 337 -10.37 -1.63 -15.47
C THR A 337 -9.77 -0.84 -16.63
N ALA A 338 -9.13 0.28 -16.31
CA ALA A 338 -8.39 1.09 -17.27
C ALA A 338 -7.19 1.75 -16.61
N THR A 339 -6.05 1.77 -17.31
CA THR A 339 -4.89 2.60 -16.96
C THR A 339 -4.86 3.80 -17.89
N LEU A 340 -4.92 4.99 -17.31
CA LEU A 340 -4.86 6.26 -18.03
C LEU A 340 -3.43 6.82 -17.93
N ALA A 341 -2.86 7.20 -19.07
CA ALA A 341 -1.64 8.00 -19.14
C ALA A 341 -2.04 9.43 -19.49
N ILE A 342 -1.82 10.37 -18.58
CA ILE A 342 -2.24 11.76 -18.68
C ILE A 342 -0.98 12.61 -18.70
N THR A 343 -0.87 13.55 -19.64
CA THR A 343 0.20 14.56 -19.67
C THR A 343 -0.37 15.93 -19.33
N GLY A 344 0.46 16.82 -18.82
CA GLY A 344 0.06 18.20 -18.55
C GLY A 344 1.25 19.14 -18.61
N PRO A 345 1.05 20.38 -18.15
CA PRO A 345 2.06 21.11 -17.39
C PRO A 345 1.75 21.00 -15.88
N TRP A 346 2.37 20.04 -15.17
CA TRP A 346 2.09 19.76 -13.74
C TRP A 346 2.40 20.89 -12.76
N ASN A 347 3.24 21.83 -13.17
CA ASN A 347 3.66 22.95 -12.34
C ASN A 347 2.67 24.13 -12.38
N GLU A 348 1.64 24.07 -13.22
CA GLU A 348 0.69 25.18 -13.43
C GLU A 348 -0.66 24.96 -12.71
N PHE A 349 -0.84 23.85 -11.99
CA PHE A 349 -2.14 23.45 -11.42
C PHE A 349 -2.52 24.21 -10.14
N VAL A 350 -1.58 24.93 -9.51
CA VAL A 350 -1.84 25.74 -8.32
C VAL A 350 -1.22 27.12 -8.52
N SER A 351 -2.02 28.04 -9.08
CA SER A 351 -1.74 29.48 -9.10
C SER A 351 -2.45 30.18 -7.96
#